data_AF-A0A5E4ZYK8-F1
#
_entry.id   AF-A0A5E4ZYK8-F1
#
_cell.length_a   1.000
_cell.length_b   1.000
_cell.length_c   1.000
_cell.angle_alpha   90.00
_cell.angle_beta   90.00
_cell.angle_gamma   90.00
#
_symmetry.space_group_name_H-M   'P 1'
#
loop_
_entity.id
_entity.type
_entity.pdbx_description
1 polymer ?
#
loop_
_entity_poly.entity_id
_entity_poly.type
_entity_poly.pdbx_seq_one_letter_code
_entity_poly.pdbx_strand_id
1 'polypeptide(L)'
;MRVKSLVAAMLLAGAATMAQAAEFPIGKPLEAGGMEINTVYLQPITMEPVGMMREAAKSDMHLEADIHALKNNPNGYAEGDWVPGLEITYKLQKMKDGKPDGAPVQGLMMPMVASDGPHYGDNVKLNGVGKYQLTMVVNAPGTLKEFGCVVDKNAKPMAGGHMDHGGAGPWCFGRHIDKETGVGPWFKPITKVVDFTFSGIGKKGGY
;
A
#
# COMPACT_ATOMS: atom_id res chain seq x y z
N MET A 1 57.36 -42.04 -15.90
CA MET A 1 57.25 -41.56 -14.51
C MET A 1 56.29 -40.37 -14.46
N ARG A 2 55.17 -40.56 -13.76
CA ARG A 2 54.18 -39.61 -13.18
C ARG A 2 54.12 -38.13 -13.66
N VAL A 3 53.06 -37.84 -14.40
CA VAL A 3 51.96 -36.85 -14.17
C VAL A 3 52.25 -35.64 -13.27
N LYS A 4 51.88 -34.43 -13.74
CA LYS A 4 50.90 -33.53 -13.08
C LYS A 4 50.52 -32.33 -13.96
N SER A 5 49.39 -32.46 -14.64
CA SER A 5 48.61 -31.33 -15.17
C SER A 5 48.01 -30.55 -14.01
N LEU A 6 48.25 -29.24 -13.94
CA LEU A 6 47.55 -28.32 -13.06
C LEU A 6 46.40 -27.69 -13.84
N VAL A 7 45.20 -28.21 -13.61
CA VAL A 7 43.95 -27.56 -14.03
C VAL A 7 43.65 -26.47 -13.01
N ALA A 8 43.79 -25.21 -13.42
CA ALA A 8 43.30 -24.08 -12.66
C ALA A 8 41.77 -24.00 -12.85
N ALA A 9 41.02 -24.47 -11.85
CA ALA A 9 39.58 -24.24 -11.79
C ALA A 9 39.33 -22.79 -11.35
N MET A 10 39.03 -21.91 -12.30
CA MET A 10 38.45 -20.60 -11.99
C MET A 10 37.01 -20.81 -11.50
N LEU A 11 36.81 -20.71 -10.19
CA LEU A 11 35.50 -20.55 -9.58
C LEU A 11 34.94 -19.18 -9.96
N LEU A 12 34.16 -19.12 -11.04
CA LEU A 12 33.22 -18.03 -11.27
C LEU A 12 32.08 -18.19 -10.25
N ALA A 13 32.24 -17.59 -9.08
CA ALA A 13 31.13 -17.34 -8.17
C ALA A 13 30.15 -16.41 -8.91
N GLY A 14 29.04 -16.98 -9.39
CA GLY A 14 27.98 -16.23 -10.05
C GLY A 14 27.41 -15.19 -9.08
N ALA A 15 27.61 -13.92 -9.38
CA ALA A 15 26.86 -12.84 -8.75
C ALA A 15 25.39 -13.01 -9.16
N ALA A 16 24.58 -13.55 -8.26
CA ALA A 16 23.13 -13.51 -8.42
C ALA A 16 22.71 -12.05 -8.40
N THR A 17 22.34 -11.50 -9.56
CA THR A 17 21.66 -10.21 -9.64
C THR A 17 20.32 -10.37 -8.92
N MET A 18 20.22 -9.83 -7.70
CA MET A 18 18.94 -9.72 -7.00
C MET A 18 18.02 -8.89 -7.90
N ALA A 19 16.96 -9.50 -8.42
CA ALA A 19 15.98 -8.81 -9.24
C ALA A 19 15.14 -7.93 -8.31
N GLN A 20 15.46 -6.64 -8.25
CA GLN A 20 14.68 -5.65 -7.50
C GLN A 20 13.46 -5.24 -8.33
N ALA A 21 12.32 -5.04 -7.67
CA ALA A 21 11.15 -4.46 -8.31
C ALA A 21 11.50 -3.04 -8.80
N ALA A 22 11.09 -2.70 -10.01
CA ALA A 22 11.21 -1.33 -10.50
C ALA A 22 9.96 -0.56 -10.08
N GLU A 23 10.10 0.28 -9.07
CA GLU A 23 9.04 1.20 -8.64
C GLU A 23 9.00 2.44 -9.53
N PHE A 24 7.79 2.82 -9.93
CA PHE A 24 7.52 4.00 -10.75
C PHE A 24 6.72 5.02 -9.91
N PRO A 25 7.31 6.17 -9.55
CA PRO A 25 6.61 7.18 -8.77
C PRO A 25 5.40 7.79 -9.47
N ILE A 26 4.30 7.95 -8.72
CA ILE A 26 3.08 8.65 -9.15
C ILE A 26 3.05 10.04 -8.50
N GLY A 27 3.69 10.98 -9.20
CA GLY A 27 3.84 12.37 -8.76
C GLY A 27 4.80 12.52 -7.58
N LYS A 28 4.65 13.60 -6.81
CA LYS A 28 5.44 13.86 -5.61
C LYS A 28 4.77 13.29 -4.36
N PRO A 29 5.52 13.00 -3.29
CA PRO A 29 4.95 12.74 -1.98
C PRO A 29 4.03 13.90 -1.54
N LEU A 30 2.94 13.56 -0.84
CA LEU A 30 2.04 14.53 -0.21
C LEU A 30 2.26 14.50 1.30
N GLU A 31 2.66 15.64 1.87
CA GLU A 31 2.73 15.80 3.32
C GLU A 31 1.40 16.32 3.87
N ALA A 32 0.71 15.53 4.68
CA ALA A 32 -0.57 15.91 5.29
C ALA A 32 -0.87 15.07 6.53
N GLY A 33 -1.57 15.64 7.51
CA GLY A 33 -1.98 14.91 8.72
C GLY A 33 -0.83 14.39 9.58
N GLY A 34 0.37 14.98 9.47
CA GLY A 34 1.57 14.47 10.13
C GLY A 34 2.16 13.22 9.47
N MET A 35 1.86 12.98 8.19
CA MET A 35 2.35 11.85 7.41
C MET A 35 2.91 12.32 6.07
N GLU A 36 3.92 11.61 5.57
CA GLU A 36 4.33 11.64 4.17
C GLU A 36 3.61 10.52 3.43
N ILE A 37 2.92 10.86 2.33
CA ILE A 37 2.11 9.92 1.54
C ILE A 37 2.75 9.80 0.15
N ASN A 38 3.61 8.79 0.01
CA ASN A 38 4.20 8.40 -1.26
C ASN A 38 3.24 7.50 -2.05
N THR A 39 3.39 7.45 -3.37
CA THR A 39 2.56 6.59 -4.22
C THR A 39 3.39 6.11 -5.39
N VAL A 40 3.46 4.81 -5.58
CA VAL A 40 4.23 4.16 -6.65
C VAL A 40 3.38 3.11 -7.34
N TYR A 41 3.83 2.65 -8.49
CA TYR A 41 3.38 1.38 -9.04
C TYR A 41 4.57 0.53 -9.47
N LEU A 42 4.39 -0.78 -9.49
CA LEU A 42 5.38 -1.74 -10.01
C LEU A 42 4.66 -2.90 -10.74
N GLN A 43 5.42 -3.94 -11.12
CA GLN A 43 4.82 -5.14 -11.70
C GLN A 43 3.75 -5.77 -10.77
N PRO A 44 2.68 -6.37 -11.29
CA PRO A 44 1.75 -7.13 -10.45
C PRO A 44 2.46 -8.17 -9.59
N ILE A 45 2.04 -8.30 -8.34
CA ILE A 45 2.65 -9.22 -7.37
C ILE A 45 1.72 -10.39 -7.04
N THR A 46 2.30 -11.55 -6.77
CA THR A 46 1.55 -12.69 -6.20
C THR A 46 1.52 -12.53 -4.69
N MET A 47 0.37 -12.80 -4.07
CA MET A 47 0.17 -12.55 -2.64
C MET A 47 -0.58 -13.68 -1.96
N GLU A 48 -0.29 -13.84 -0.68
CA GLU A 48 -1.04 -14.69 0.23
C GLU A 48 -1.68 -13.86 1.35
N PRO A 49 -2.88 -14.23 1.82
CA PRO A 49 -3.76 -15.27 1.27
C PRO A 49 -4.29 -14.98 -0.14
N VAL A 50 -4.46 -16.05 -0.93
CA VAL A 50 -5.11 -15.99 -2.23
C VAL A 50 -6.53 -15.45 -2.09
N GLY A 51 -6.93 -14.57 -3.00
CA GLY A 51 -8.27 -13.96 -3.02
C GLY A 51 -8.37 -12.64 -2.26
N MET A 52 -7.31 -12.19 -1.58
CA MET A 52 -7.29 -10.86 -0.96
C MET A 52 -7.34 -9.73 -2.00
N MET A 53 -6.73 -9.94 -3.17
CA MET A 53 -6.76 -9.00 -4.29
C MET A 53 -6.77 -9.73 -5.64
N ARG A 54 -6.85 -8.96 -6.73
CA ARG A 54 -6.80 -9.50 -8.09
C ARG A 54 -5.52 -10.31 -8.33
N GLU A 55 -5.64 -11.43 -9.04
CA GLU A 55 -4.48 -12.23 -9.43
C GLU A 55 -3.47 -11.42 -10.27
N ALA A 56 -2.18 -11.62 -10.03
CA ALA A 56 -1.09 -10.94 -10.75
C ALA A 56 -1.23 -11.08 -12.27
N ALA A 57 -1.52 -12.30 -12.75
CA ALA A 57 -1.67 -12.60 -14.19
C ALA A 57 -2.85 -11.89 -14.87
N LYS A 58 -3.79 -11.34 -14.09
CA LYS A 58 -4.99 -10.62 -14.58
C LYS A 58 -4.89 -9.11 -14.35
N SER A 59 -3.70 -8.61 -14.00
CA SER A 59 -3.43 -7.23 -13.59
C SER A 59 -2.35 -6.61 -14.47
N ASP A 60 -2.34 -5.28 -14.55
CA ASP A 60 -1.36 -4.52 -15.33
C ASP A 60 -0.28 -3.89 -14.43
N MET A 61 -0.61 -3.60 -13.17
CA MET A 61 0.30 -3.07 -12.16
C MET A 61 -0.08 -3.55 -10.75
N HIS A 62 0.88 -3.45 -9.85
CA HIS A 62 0.62 -3.32 -8.42
C HIS A 62 0.73 -1.83 -8.05
N LEU A 63 -0.33 -1.24 -7.51
CA LEU A 63 -0.38 0.15 -7.05
C LEU A 63 -0.13 0.16 -5.55
N GLU A 64 0.79 1.00 -5.09
CA GLU A 64 1.19 1.09 -3.69
C GLU A 64 1.08 2.51 -3.14
N ALA A 65 0.84 2.61 -1.83
CA ALA A 65 0.95 3.81 -1.03
C ALA A 65 1.81 3.54 0.21
N ASP A 66 3.02 4.13 0.22
CA ASP A 66 3.92 4.12 1.37
C ASP A 66 3.64 5.35 2.22
N ILE A 67 3.16 5.11 3.44
CA ILE A 67 2.71 6.18 4.32
C ILE A 67 3.47 6.08 5.63
N HIS A 68 4.32 7.07 5.87
CA HIS A 68 5.18 7.14 7.04
C HIS A 68 4.90 8.41 7.84
N ALA A 69 5.04 8.32 9.15
CA ALA A 69 4.86 9.46 10.04
C ALA A 69 5.98 10.48 9.85
N LEU A 70 5.60 11.74 9.72
CA LEU A 70 6.52 12.87 9.77
C LEU A 70 6.91 13.17 11.22
N LYS A 71 7.94 13.99 11.39
CA LYS A 71 8.31 14.55 12.69
C LYS A 71 7.11 15.20 13.39
N ASN A 72 7.00 15.00 14.70
CA ASN A 72 5.93 15.52 15.55
C ASN A 72 4.52 15.07 15.12
N ASN A 73 4.38 13.82 14.65
CA ASN A 73 3.07 13.25 14.33
C ASN A 73 2.10 13.37 15.53
N PRO A 74 0.87 13.89 15.33
CA PRO A 74 -0.05 14.19 16.43
C PRO A 74 -0.74 12.95 17.02
N ASN A 75 -0.56 11.79 16.41
CA ASN A 75 -1.23 10.54 16.76
C ASN A 75 -0.29 9.51 17.41
N GLY A 76 0.92 9.92 17.80
CA GLY A 76 1.82 9.12 18.65
C GLY A 76 2.84 8.26 17.90
N TYR A 77 2.91 8.35 16.57
CA TYR A 77 3.91 7.65 15.77
C TYR A 77 5.28 8.36 15.80
N ALA A 78 6.37 7.60 15.80
CA ALA A 78 7.71 8.18 15.67
C ALA A 78 7.96 8.59 14.22
N GLU A 79 8.89 9.53 14.01
CA GLU A 79 9.31 9.94 12.68
C GLU A 79 9.86 8.74 11.89
N GLY A 80 9.33 8.53 10.69
CA GLY A 80 9.70 7.43 9.80
C GLY A 80 8.98 6.10 10.07
N ASP A 81 8.12 6.01 11.10
CA ASP A 81 7.31 4.81 11.32
C ASP A 81 6.25 4.67 10.21
N TRP A 82 6.04 3.46 9.70
CA TRP A 82 4.86 3.17 8.89
C TRP A 82 3.59 3.38 9.70
N VAL A 83 2.56 3.98 9.09
CA VAL A 83 1.29 4.27 9.77
C VAL A 83 0.27 3.16 9.47
N PRO A 84 0.00 2.24 10.41
CA PRO A 84 -0.97 1.16 10.23
C PRO A 84 -2.42 1.63 10.39
N GLY A 85 -3.36 0.74 10.06
CA GLY A 85 -4.80 0.93 10.29
C GLY A 85 -5.50 1.94 9.39
N LEU A 86 -4.79 2.57 8.46
CA LEU A 86 -5.37 3.46 7.45
C LEU A 86 -6.32 2.72 6.52
N GLU A 87 -7.37 3.42 6.11
CA GLU A 87 -8.41 2.91 5.22
C GLU A 87 -8.34 3.72 3.92
N ILE A 88 -7.75 3.12 2.88
CA ILE A 88 -7.38 3.86 1.68
C ILE A 88 -8.25 3.43 0.51
N THR A 89 -8.85 4.41 -0.17
CA THR A 89 -9.59 4.20 -1.41
C THR A 89 -8.86 4.85 -2.57
N TYR A 90 -9.06 4.30 -3.77
CA TYR A 90 -8.51 4.88 -4.98
C TYR A 90 -9.54 4.91 -6.12
N LYS A 91 -9.37 5.89 -7.01
CA LYS A 91 -10.02 6.00 -8.31
C LYS A 91 -8.99 6.35 -9.37
N LEU A 92 -8.87 5.50 -10.37
CA LEU A 92 -8.02 5.69 -11.54
C LEU A 92 -8.91 5.98 -12.74
N GLN A 93 -8.92 7.24 -13.17
CA GLN A 93 -9.66 7.68 -14.35
C GLN A 93 -8.69 7.80 -15.52
N LYS A 94 -8.91 7.03 -16.60
CA LYS A 94 -8.18 7.27 -17.85
C LYS A 94 -8.58 8.61 -18.42
N MET A 95 -7.60 9.36 -18.94
CA MET A 95 -7.76 10.70 -19.49
C MET A 95 -7.36 10.72 -20.96
N LYS A 96 -8.18 11.38 -21.78
CA LYS A 96 -7.90 11.67 -23.19
C LYS A 96 -8.29 13.11 -23.49
N ASP A 97 -7.34 13.89 -24.02
CA ASP A 97 -7.53 15.30 -24.36
C ASP A 97 -8.14 16.14 -23.20
N GLY A 98 -7.66 15.87 -21.98
CA GLY A 98 -8.09 16.54 -20.75
C GLY A 98 -9.45 16.10 -20.21
N LYS A 99 -10.08 15.07 -20.78
CA LYS A 99 -11.40 14.57 -20.37
C LYS A 99 -11.36 13.10 -19.94
N PRO A 100 -12.26 12.65 -19.05
CA PRO A 100 -12.47 11.24 -18.76
C PRO A 100 -12.69 10.41 -20.02
N ASP A 101 -11.92 9.33 -20.17
CA ASP A 101 -12.01 8.34 -21.25
C ASP A 101 -12.49 6.99 -20.68
N GLY A 102 -13.81 6.79 -20.72
CA GLY A 102 -14.45 5.59 -20.18
C GLY A 102 -14.62 5.58 -18.66
N ALA A 103 -15.05 4.43 -18.14
CA ALA A 103 -15.32 4.25 -16.72
C ALA A 103 -14.01 4.20 -15.89
N PRO A 104 -13.99 4.80 -14.69
CA PRO A 104 -12.85 4.69 -13.80
C PRO A 104 -12.74 3.30 -13.17
N VAL A 105 -11.51 2.91 -12.83
CA VAL A 105 -11.22 1.75 -11.99
C VAL A 105 -11.12 2.22 -10.55
N GLN A 106 -11.81 1.56 -9.62
CA GLN A 106 -11.93 1.98 -8.22
C GLN A 106 -11.79 0.78 -7.30
N GLY A 107 -11.22 1.00 -6.12
CA GLY A 107 -11.00 -0.06 -5.14
C GLY A 107 -10.53 0.46 -3.79
N LEU A 108 -10.24 -0.50 -2.92
CA LEU A 108 -9.60 -0.31 -1.63
C LEU A 108 -8.16 -0.79 -1.73
N MET A 109 -7.23 -0.12 -1.05
CA MET A 109 -5.88 -0.67 -0.85
C MET A 109 -5.88 -1.51 0.43
N MET A 110 -5.20 -2.64 0.37
CA MET A 110 -5.07 -3.58 1.48
C MET A 110 -3.70 -3.40 2.16
N PRO A 111 -3.61 -3.49 3.49
CA PRO A 111 -2.32 -3.52 4.16
C PRO A 111 -1.58 -4.83 3.83
N MET A 112 -0.29 -4.72 3.51
CA MET A 112 0.55 -5.87 3.21
C MET A 112 2.02 -5.57 3.55
N VAL A 113 2.87 -6.58 3.39
CA VAL A 113 4.31 -6.48 3.67
C VAL A 113 5.10 -7.13 2.55
N ALA A 114 6.15 -6.45 2.10
CA ALA A 114 7.14 -6.95 1.18
C ALA A 114 8.53 -6.97 1.84
N SER A 115 9.58 -7.34 1.10
CA SER A 115 10.94 -7.44 1.64
C SER A 115 11.58 -6.11 2.05
N ASP A 116 11.03 -5.01 1.55
CA ASP A 116 11.41 -3.62 1.82
C ASP A 116 10.58 -2.95 2.92
N GLY A 117 9.41 -3.50 3.27
CA GLY A 117 8.63 -3.04 4.41
C GLY A 117 7.12 -3.20 4.24
N PRO A 118 6.35 -2.75 5.23
CA PRO A 118 4.89 -2.70 5.15
C PRO A 118 4.41 -1.50 4.32
N HIS A 119 3.33 -1.69 3.57
CA HIS A 119 2.68 -0.66 2.76
C HIS A 119 1.19 -1.00 2.54
N TYR A 120 0.48 -0.13 1.82
CA TYR A 120 -0.86 -0.41 1.32
C TYR A 120 -0.82 -0.60 -0.18
N GLY A 121 -1.52 -1.60 -0.71
CA GLY A 121 -1.52 -1.82 -2.15
C GLY A 121 -2.72 -2.58 -2.71
N ASP A 122 -2.78 -2.63 -4.03
CA ASP A 122 -3.74 -3.44 -4.79
C ASP A 122 -3.20 -3.81 -6.18
N ASN A 123 -3.57 -4.98 -6.66
CA ASN A 123 -3.31 -5.40 -8.04
C ASN A 123 -4.41 -4.86 -8.96
N VAL A 124 -4.04 -3.99 -9.89
CA VAL A 124 -5.00 -3.23 -10.70
C VAL A 124 -4.93 -3.63 -12.17
N LYS A 125 -6.11 -3.81 -12.79
CA LYS A 125 -6.26 -3.90 -14.25
C LYS A 125 -6.69 -2.53 -14.79
N LEU A 126 -5.95 -1.99 -15.75
CA LEU A 126 -6.21 -0.69 -16.37
C LEU A 126 -6.85 -0.81 -17.76
N ASN A 127 -7.43 0.30 -18.21
CA ASN A 127 -7.96 0.46 -19.57
C ASN A 127 -6.84 0.74 -20.62
N GLY A 128 -5.75 -0.02 -20.56
CA GLY A 128 -4.58 0.10 -21.43
C GLY A 128 -3.63 1.25 -21.10
N VAL A 129 -2.60 1.44 -21.93
CA VAL A 129 -1.64 2.55 -21.77
C VAL A 129 -2.30 3.91 -21.98
N GLY A 130 -1.77 4.94 -21.33
CA GLY A 130 -2.24 6.31 -21.49
C GLY A 130 -2.04 7.20 -20.27
N LYS A 131 -2.63 8.39 -20.32
CA LYS A 131 -2.67 9.32 -19.19
C LYS A 131 -3.81 8.93 -18.25
N TYR A 132 -3.55 9.00 -16.96
CA TYR A 132 -4.48 8.69 -15.89
C TYR A 132 -4.47 9.80 -14.85
N GLN A 133 -5.62 10.03 -14.23
CA GLN A 133 -5.73 10.76 -12.98
C GLN A 133 -6.02 9.77 -11.86
N LEU A 134 -5.15 9.74 -10.86
CA LEU A 134 -5.39 9.06 -9.59
C LEU A 134 -6.07 10.05 -8.63
N THR A 135 -7.18 9.63 -8.03
CA THR A 135 -7.71 10.21 -6.80
C THR A 135 -7.56 9.16 -5.71
N MET A 136 -6.72 9.41 -4.72
CA MET A 136 -6.53 8.55 -3.55
C MET A 136 -7.05 9.26 -2.31
N VAL A 137 -7.83 8.58 -1.49
CA VAL A 137 -8.33 9.11 -0.22
C VAL A 137 -7.80 8.26 0.92
N VAL A 138 -7.00 8.87 1.77
CA VAL A 138 -6.47 8.26 3.00
C VAL A 138 -7.41 8.63 4.14
N ASN A 139 -8.08 7.64 4.71
CA ASN A 139 -8.95 7.82 5.87
C ASN A 139 -8.27 7.27 7.12
N ALA A 140 -8.58 7.90 8.26
CA ALA A 140 -8.16 7.42 9.55
C ALA A 140 -8.89 6.11 9.91
N PRO A 141 -8.36 5.30 10.84
CA PRO A 141 -9.00 4.05 11.21
C PRO A 141 -10.42 4.25 11.76
N GLY A 142 -11.36 3.38 11.37
CA GLY A 142 -12.76 3.43 11.79
C GLY A 142 -13.63 4.43 11.05
N THR A 143 -13.21 4.91 9.87
CA THR A 143 -13.97 5.87 9.06
C THR A 143 -14.94 5.16 8.11
N LEU A 144 -14.50 4.06 7.49
CA LEU A 144 -15.16 3.32 6.43
C LEU A 144 -15.78 2.03 7.00
N LYS A 145 -17.05 1.79 6.67
CA LYS A 145 -17.79 0.61 7.15
C LYS A 145 -17.21 -0.68 6.57
N GLU A 146 -16.63 -0.59 5.39
CA GLU A 146 -16.01 -1.66 4.63
C GLU A 146 -14.83 -2.30 5.38
N PHE A 147 -14.18 -1.56 6.28
CA PHE A 147 -13.08 -2.06 7.11
C PHE A 147 -13.57 -2.62 8.45
N GLY A 148 -14.88 -2.74 8.65
CA GLY A 148 -15.48 -3.50 9.74
C GLY A 148 -15.45 -2.84 11.11
N CYS A 149 -14.74 -1.73 11.29
CA CYS A 149 -14.76 -0.97 12.53
C CYS A 149 -15.97 -0.03 12.60
N VAL A 150 -17.16 -0.60 12.82
CA VAL A 150 -18.35 0.18 13.19
C VAL A 150 -18.57 0.05 14.69
N VAL A 151 -18.15 1.07 15.44
CA VAL A 151 -18.41 1.16 16.88
C VAL A 151 -19.88 1.53 17.09
N ASP A 152 -20.77 0.55 17.00
CA ASP A 152 -22.11 0.69 17.59
C ASP A 152 -21.99 0.35 19.09
N LYS A 153 -22.35 1.31 19.95
CA LYS A 153 -22.43 1.10 21.41
C LYS A 153 -23.41 -0.02 21.80
N ASN A 154 -24.28 -0.41 20.87
CA ASN A 154 -25.23 -1.51 21.00
C ASN A 154 -24.82 -2.74 20.15
N ALA A 155 -23.64 -2.73 19.52
CA ALA A 155 -23.15 -3.87 18.75
C ALA A 155 -23.13 -5.11 19.65
N LYS A 156 -23.76 -6.19 19.19
CA LYS A 156 -23.62 -7.49 19.85
C LYS A 156 -22.19 -7.96 19.68
N PRO A 157 -21.59 -8.58 20.70
CA PRO A 157 -20.26 -9.12 20.58
C PRO A 157 -20.14 -10.12 19.43
N MET A 158 -19.12 -9.93 18.59
CA MET A 158 -18.79 -10.91 17.56
C MET A 158 -18.18 -12.17 18.21
N ALA A 159 -18.48 -13.35 17.66
CA ALA A 159 -17.86 -14.59 18.11
C ALA A 159 -16.32 -14.49 17.96
N GLY A 160 -15.59 -14.67 19.06
CA GLY A 160 -14.13 -14.46 19.10
C GLY A 160 -13.67 -13.03 19.40
N GLY A 161 -14.58 -12.12 19.77
CA GLY A 161 -14.20 -10.81 20.31
C GLY A 161 -13.45 -10.92 21.64
N HIS A 162 -12.88 -9.82 22.11
CA HIS A 162 -12.24 -9.65 23.43
C HIS A 162 -13.25 -9.76 24.60
N MET A 163 -14.13 -10.75 24.53
CA MET A 163 -15.28 -10.96 25.43
C MET A 163 -14.83 -11.18 26.87
N ASP A 164 -13.73 -11.90 27.07
CA ASP A 164 -13.17 -12.16 28.40
C ASP A 164 -12.61 -10.90 29.09
N HIS A 165 -12.47 -9.80 28.33
CA HIS A 165 -12.03 -8.49 28.82
C HIS A 165 -13.08 -7.38 28.59
N GLY A 166 -14.33 -7.74 28.27
CA GLY A 166 -15.43 -6.79 28.07
C GLY A 166 -15.43 -6.06 26.74
N GLY A 167 -14.59 -6.46 25.78
CA GLY A 167 -14.57 -5.94 24.41
C GLY A 167 -15.60 -6.62 23.52
N ALA A 168 -16.72 -5.93 23.25
CA ALA A 168 -17.78 -6.41 22.35
C ALA A 168 -17.58 -6.02 20.87
N GLY A 169 -16.57 -5.18 20.58
CA GLY A 169 -16.37 -4.60 19.25
C GLY A 169 -15.57 -5.50 18.29
N PRO A 170 -15.68 -5.24 16.97
CA PRO A 170 -14.72 -5.75 15.98
C PRO A 170 -13.29 -5.26 16.30
N TRP A 171 -12.27 -5.91 15.72
CA TRP A 171 -10.89 -5.44 15.80
C TRP A 171 -10.79 -4.04 15.18
N CYS A 172 -10.67 -3.02 16.05
CA CYS A 172 -10.59 -1.60 15.70
C CYS A 172 -9.23 -1.05 16.12
N PHE A 173 -8.67 -0.16 15.31
CA PHE A 173 -7.48 0.59 15.71
C PHE A 173 -7.91 1.78 16.59
N GLY A 174 -7.81 1.59 17.91
CA GLY A 174 -8.17 2.59 18.91
C GLY A 174 -7.10 3.66 19.13
N ARG A 175 -7.46 4.71 19.86
CA ARG A 175 -6.52 5.69 20.40
C ARG A 175 -6.78 5.90 21.89
N HIS A 176 -5.72 6.13 22.66
CA HIS A 176 -5.85 6.55 24.05
C HIS A 176 -6.32 8.01 24.10
N ILE A 177 -7.14 8.33 25.10
CA ILE A 177 -7.75 9.67 25.26
C ILE A 177 -7.63 10.22 26.68
N ASP A 178 -7.08 9.44 27.60
CA ASP A 178 -6.76 9.86 28.96
C ASP A 178 -5.60 10.87 28.97
N LYS A 179 -5.43 11.54 30.11
CA LYS A 179 -4.45 12.62 30.25
C LYS A 179 -3.01 12.08 30.23
N GLU A 180 -2.82 10.87 30.74
CA GLU A 180 -1.53 10.26 30.99
C GLU A 180 -0.89 9.72 29.70
N THR A 181 -1.71 9.15 28.81
CA THR A 181 -1.24 8.42 27.62
C THR A 181 -1.97 8.77 26.32
N GLY A 182 -2.88 9.76 26.36
CA GLY A 182 -3.69 10.12 25.22
C GLY A 182 -2.93 10.75 24.06
N VAL A 183 -3.45 10.53 22.85
CA VAL A 183 -2.97 11.16 21.61
C VAL A 183 -4.05 12.06 21.00
N GLY A 184 -3.65 12.91 20.05
CA GLY A 184 -4.55 13.81 19.35
C GLY A 184 -5.69 13.09 18.62
N PRO A 185 -6.79 13.79 18.28
CA PRO A 185 -7.85 13.23 17.46
C PRO A 185 -7.30 12.81 16.09
N TRP A 186 -7.95 11.82 15.48
CA TRP A 186 -7.65 11.42 14.11
C TRP A 186 -7.89 12.56 13.11
N PHE A 187 -7.11 12.56 12.03
CA PHE A 187 -7.25 13.52 10.94
C PHE A 187 -8.54 13.29 10.13
N LYS A 188 -9.01 14.34 9.45
CA LYS A 188 -10.09 14.22 8.46
C LYS A 188 -9.55 13.60 7.17
N PRO A 189 -10.37 12.92 6.35
CA PRO A 189 -9.93 12.30 5.10
C PRO A 189 -9.02 13.20 4.26
N ILE A 190 -7.86 12.66 3.88
CA ILE A 190 -6.84 13.36 3.08
C ILE A 190 -6.99 12.90 1.63
N THR A 191 -7.17 13.83 0.70
CA THR A 191 -7.31 13.52 -0.72
C THR A 191 -6.06 13.92 -1.50
N LYS A 192 -5.45 12.96 -2.20
CA LYS A 192 -4.38 13.18 -3.19
C LYS A 192 -4.97 13.02 -4.59
N VAL A 193 -4.89 14.07 -5.41
CA VAL A 193 -5.23 14.03 -6.84
C VAL A 193 -3.97 14.27 -7.65
N VAL A 194 -3.63 13.34 -8.54
CA VAL A 194 -2.39 13.41 -9.31
C VAL A 194 -2.57 12.79 -10.68
N ASP A 195 -2.06 13.47 -11.71
CA ASP A 195 -2.00 12.95 -13.06
C ASP A 195 -0.67 12.21 -13.28
N PHE A 196 -0.73 11.05 -13.95
CA PHE A 196 0.44 10.28 -14.34
C PHE A 196 0.25 9.60 -15.69
N THR A 197 1.33 9.12 -16.29
CA THR A 197 1.28 8.33 -17.52
C THR A 197 1.62 6.88 -17.21
N PHE A 198 0.71 5.97 -17.55
CA PHE A 198 0.99 4.54 -17.52
C PHE A 198 1.47 4.08 -18.89
N SER A 199 2.73 3.63 -18.93
CA SER A 199 3.40 3.15 -20.15
C SER A 199 3.60 1.63 -20.17
N GLY A 200 3.05 0.91 -19.19
CA GLY A 200 3.38 -0.50 -18.93
C GLY A 200 4.55 -0.65 -17.94
N ILE A 201 4.83 -1.89 -17.56
CA ILE A 201 5.85 -2.26 -16.55
C ILE A 201 7.21 -2.66 -17.16
N GLY A 202 7.38 -2.51 -18.48
CA GLY A 202 8.57 -2.94 -19.20
C GLY A 202 8.77 -4.47 -19.23
N LYS A 203 9.86 -4.95 -19.84
CA LYS A 203 10.31 -6.35 -19.71
C LYS A 203 11.15 -6.49 -18.44
N LYS A 204 10.99 -7.59 -17.70
CA LYS A 204 11.85 -7.95 -16.56
C LYS A 204 13.32 -7.91 -16.99
N GLY A 205 14.13 -7.01 -16.43
CA GLY A 205 15.56 -6.84 -16.76
C GLY A 205 15.87 -5.97 -17.99
N GLY A 206 14.97 -5.07 -18.40
CA GLY A 206 15.13 -4.20 -19.58
C GLY A 206 15.52 -2.75 -19.30
N TYR A 207 16.22 -2.48 -18.20
CA TYR A 207 16.92 -1.22 -17.95
C TYR A 207 18.36 -1.51 -17.53
#